data_AF-A0A2M7KWZ1-F1
#
_entry.id   AF-A0A2M7KWZ1-F1
#
_cell.length_a   1.000
_cell.length_b   1.000
_cell.length_c   1.000
_cell.angle_alpha   90.00
_cell.angle_beta   90.00
_cell.angle_gamma   90.00
#
_symmetry.space_group_name_H-M   'P 1'
#
loop_
_entity.id
_entity.type
_entity.pdbx_description
1 polymer ?
#
loop_
_entity_poly.entity_id
_entity_poly.type
_entity_poly.pdbx_seq_one_letter_code
_entity_poly.pdbx_strand_id
1 'polypeptide(L)'
;MRSPPQTIRHTGTHNRQRPYPARRSLSTSAARGFYHQRSNIELGPPDTEYRRPRPFHPADGVRVCASSAPLMNTGNGLNSEDTNFGGLTRGKTDALVPDAWGGYMDAGDWDRRIQHLAVSLYLLELAELFPDYFSRVSLNLPESNDGLPDIVSEALFTLDCYRRMQTPEGGIRGGIESSEHPREGECSWQESLDVLAYAPGVWSSYWYAATAARAARWLETREPVQAKTYRESALRAADWAELELPKLGGVEPHEGGVGDLRNLAAAELYRLTGKERWNTVFLATTVFTEASASLYQWPKHNQRDNAWVYVRTELPSVNATVQTNCRNAILQEADARAAQCQRTGFRWTKDPWMPPAWSAFTAPDAVSLCRVHALTGDARYLRAIVLACQHGAGANPLNLCYTTGLGHKSPVHPLQIDSRYSDQPAPAGLTVLGPIGYDQGKDLWAQKLVDKHLFPSFDKWPTTEAHWDVLWHPMVCEFTVQQPMARNAYAWGYLAAVPREAD
;
A
#
# COMPACT_ATOMS: atom_id res chain seq x y z
N MET A 1 -37.02 47.99 42.35
CA MET A 1 -37.34 48.17 40.92
C MET A 1 -36.22 47.51 40.12
N ARG A 2 -36.53 46.41 39.43
CA ARG A 2 -35.58 45.62 38.63
C ARG A 2 -35.67 46.10 37.18
N SER A 3 -34.54 46.54 36.60
CA SER A 3 -34.45 46.82 35.16
C SER A 3 -34.09 45.53 34.40
N PRO A 4 -34.56 45.35 33.15
CA PRO A 4 -34.41 44.11 32.40
C PRO A 4 -33.03 43.98 31.72
N PRO A 5 -32.63 42.75 31.33
CA PRO A 5 -31.29 42.47 30.80
C PRO A 5 -31.13 42.93 29.35
N GLN A 6 -29.97 43.52 29.06
CA GLN A 6 -29.54 43.90 27.71
C GLN A 6 -29.20 42.65 26.89
N THR A 7 -29.77 42.57 25.69
CA THR A 7 -29.51 41.56 24.67
C THR A 7 -28.13 41.80 24.07
N ILE A 8 -27.16 40.92 24.34
CA ILE A 8 -25.87 40.91 23.61
C ILE A 8 -26.14 40.27 22.25
N ARG A 9 -26.12 41.09 21.19
CA ARG A 9 -26.09 40.62 19.81
C ARG A 9 -24.73 39.96 19.56
N HIS A 10 -24.69 38.64 19.42
CA HIS A 10 -23.57 37.95 18.79
C HIS A 10 -23.55 38.34 17.31
N THR A 11 -22.69 39.28 16.95
CA THR A 11 -22.26 39.46 15.56
C THR A 11 -21.43 38.25 15.18
N GLY A 12 -22.05 37.31 14.46
CA GLY A 12 -21.37 36.15 13.90
C GLY A 12 -20.27 36.62 12.96
N THR A 13 -19.01 36.48 13.38
CA THR A 13 -17.90 36.44 12.44
C THR A 13 -18.03 35.11 11.69
N HIS A 14 -18.48 35.20 10.43
CA HIS A 14 -18.42 34.09 9.49
C HIS A 14 -16.99 33.54 9.47
N ASN A 15 -16.81 32.40 10.12
CA ASN A 15 -15.61 31.59 10.00
C ASN A 15 -15.57 31.15 8.53
N ARG A 16 -14.72 31.78 7.72
CA ARG A 16 -14.52 31.38 6.32
C ARG A 16 -13.95 29.97 6.35
N GLN A 17 -14.83 28.96 6.25
CA GLN A 17 -14.43 27.58 6.09
C GLN A 17 -13.48 27.52 4.88
N ARG A 18 -12.28 26.96 5.09
CA ARG A 18 -11.44 26.55 3.95
C ARG A 18 -12.31 25.63 3.08
N PRO A 19 -12.29 25.77 1.74
CA PRO A 19 -13.07 24.88 0.88
C PRO A 19 -12.67 23.43 1.15
N TYR A 20 -13.67 22.55 1.32
CA TYR A 20 -13.43 21.12 1.43
C TYR A 20 -12.69 20.63 0.18
N PRO A 21 -11.64 19.80 0.31
CA PRO A 21 -10.88 19.35 -0.84
C PRO A 21 -11.77 18.53 -1.77
N ALA A 22 -11.73 18.84 -3.07
CA ALA A 22 -12.44 18.06 -4.08
C ALA A 22 -11.88 16.63 -4.16
N ARG A 23 -12.69 15.64 -4.57
CA ARG A 23 -12.26 14.23 -4.75
C ARG A 23 -10.97 14.09 -5.56
N ARG A 24 -10.80 14.94 -6.58
CA ARG A 24 -9.59 14.98 -7.42
C ARG A 24 -8.34 15.37 -6.62
N SER A 25 -8.44 16.38 -5.74
CA SER A 25 -7.34 16.78 -4.86
C SER A 25 -6.99 15.70 -3.83
N LEU A 26 -7.98 15.00 -3.26
CA LEU A 26 -7.75 13.88 -2.35
C LEU A 26 -7.04 12.72 -3.07
N SER A 27 -7.48 12.38 -4.28
CA SER A 27 -6.85 11.36 -5.11
C SER A 27 -5.40 11.71 -5.48
N THR A 28 -5.15 12.91 -6.00
CA THR A 28 -3.80 13.31 -6.40
C THR A 28 -2.87 13.39 -5.21
N SER A 29 -3.32 13.91 -4.07
CA SER A 29 -2.48 14.02 -2.87
C SER A 29 -2.20 12.65 -2.25
N ALA A 30 -3.18 11.73 -2.20
CA ALA A 30 -2.94 10.38 -1.70
C ALA A 30 -1.94 9.61 -2.58
N ALA A 31 -2.00 9.76 -3.91
CA ALA A 31 -1.03 9.14 -4.82
C ALA A 31 0.36 9.81 -4.73
N ARG A 32 0.43 11.13 -4.58
CA ARG A 32 1.71 11.87 -4.44
C ARG A 32 2.49 11.50 -3.17
N GLY A 33 1.84 10.94 -2.16
CA GLY A 33 2.55 10.41 -0.99
C GLY A 33 3.63 9.38 -1.35
N PHE A 34 3.44 8.61 -2.43
CA PHE A 34 4.44 7.65 -2.92
C PHE A 34 5.67 8.35 -3.49
N TYR A 35 5.49 9.43 -4.24
CA TYR A 35 6.59 10.26 -4.75
C TYR A 35 7.48 10.76 -3.60
N HIS A 36 6.87 11.21 -2.50
CA HIS A 36 7.60 11.64 -1.31
C HIS A 36 8.32 10.51 -0.56
N GLN A 37 7.98 9.26 -0.84
CA GLN A 37 8.66 8.08 -0.29
C GLN A 37 9.64 7.44 -1.27
N ARG A 38 9.83 7.99 -2.46
CA ARG A 38 10.83 7.48 -3.41
C ARG A 38 12.25 7.60 -2.86
N SER A 39 12.91 6.47 -2.72
CA SER A 39 14.35 6.37 -2.49
C SER A 39 15.12 6.69 -3.78
N ASN A 40 16.42 7.00 -3.69
CA ASN A 40 17.31 7.17 -4.86
C ASN A 40 17.06 8.38 -5.76
N ILE A 41 16.18 9.31 -5.38
CA ILE A 41 16.01 10.59 -6.09
C ILE A 41 16.11 11.76 -5.11
N GLU A 42 16.57 12.91 -5.62
CA GLU A 42 16.40 14.17 -4.92
C GLU A 42 14.92 14.58 -4.99
N LEU A 43 14.38 15.10 -3.89
CA LEU A 43 13.08 15.74 -3.84
C LEU A 43 13.27 17.24 -3.64
N GLY A 44 12.51 18.04 -4.38
CA GLY A 44 12.49 19.49 -4.25
C GLY A 44 11.75 20.15 -5.42
N PRO A 45 11.75 21.49 -5.50
CA PRO A 45 11.12 22.21 -6.59
C PRO A 45 11.74 21.85 -7.96
N PRO A 46 10.95 21.85 -9.04
CA PRO A 46 9.55 22.31 -9.12
C PRO A 46 8.49 21.29 -8.68
N ASP A 47 8.87 20.04 -8.42
CA ASP A 47 7.92 18.95 -8.24
C ASP A 47 7.27 18.97 -6.85
N THR A 48 7.99 19.41 -5.81
CA THR A 48 7.53 19.48 -4.43
C THR A 48 8.27 20.53 -3.62
N GLU A 49 7.62 21.15 -2.63
CA GLU A 49 8.29 22.05 -1.69
C GLU A 49 9.09 21.32 -0.61
N TYR A 50 8.73 20.06 -0.31
CA TYR A 50 9.48 19.20 0.60
C TYR A 50 10.83 18.82 -0.01
N ARG A 51 11.94 19.10 0.68
CA ARG A 51 13.29 18.90 0.17
C ARG A 51 13.94 17.69 0.81
N ARG A 52 14.52 16.82 -0.02
CA ARG A 52 15.33 15.68 0.45
C ARG A 52 16.47 15.45 -0.54
N PRO A 53 17.74 15.59 -0.12
CA PRO A 53 18.88 15.11 -0.90
C PRO A 53 18.72 13.63 -1.24
N ARG A 54 19.24 13.22 -2.40
CA ARG A 54 19.12 11.84 -2.89
C ARG A 54 19.62 10.82 -1.84
N PRO A 55 18.75 9.94 -1.32
CA PRO A 55 19.17 8.94 -0.35
C PRO A 55 19.42 7.58 -1.03
N PHE A 56 20.27 6.73 -0.44
CA PHE A 56 20.48 5.33 -0.86
C PHE A 56 20.86 5.09 -2.34
N HIS A 57 21.63 6.00 -2.97
CA HIS A 57 22.13 5.83 -4.35
C HIS A 57 23.65 5.53 -4.34
N PRO A 58 24.16 4.55 -5.13
CA PRO A 58 25.58 4.21 -5.18
C PRO A 58 26.51 5.37 -5.61
N ALA A 59 26.06 6.22 -6.54
CA ALA A 59 26.75 7.46 -6.91
C ALA A 59 27.02 8.44 -5.74
N ASP A 60 26.33 8.32 -4.61
CA ASP A 60 26.56 9.13 -3.40
C ASP A 60 27.41 8.37 -2.35
N GLY A 61 28.05 7.27 -2.75
CA GLY A 61 28.96 6.49 -1.90
C GLY A 61 28.28 5.39 -1.07
N VAL A 62 26.96 5.22 -1.20
CA VAL A 62 26.21 4.16 -0.50
C VAL A 62 26.64 2.80 -1.04
N ARG A 63 27.01 1.90 -0.12
CA ARG A 63 27.40 0.52 -0.43
C ARG A 63 26.33 -0.42 0.10
N VAL A 64 25.66 -1.14 -0.81
CA VAL A 64 24.68 -2.16 -0.43
C VAL A 64 25.33 -3.54 -0.49
N CYS A 65 25.44 -4.21 0.65
CA CYS A 65 25.98 -5.57 0.74
C CYS A 65 24.87 -6.62 0.56
N ALA A 66 25.17 -7.73 -0.10
CA ALA A 66 24.24 -8.85 -0.19
C ALA A 66 24.14 -9.56 1.17
N SER A 67 22.93 -9.98 1.52
CA SER A 67 22.66 -10.98 2.53
C SER A 67 22.34 -12.32 1.88
N SER A 68 22.69 -13.43 2.54
CA SER A 68 22.31 -14.79 2.18
C SER A 68 20.88 -15.15 2.61
N ALA A 69 20.22 -14.30 3.41
CA ALA A 69 18.86 -14.53 3.88
C ALA A 69 17.81 -14.06 2.86
N PRO A 70 16.93 -14.94 2.36
CA PRO A 70 15.73 -14.51 1.63
C PRO A 70 14.77 -13.83 2.60
N LEU A 71 14.10 -12.75 2.16
CA LEU A 71 13.18 -11.98 3.02
C LEU A 71 12.14 -12.85 3.71
N MET A 72 11.55 -13.82 3.00
CA MET A 72 10.54 -14.72 3.56
C MET A 72 11.00 -15.50 4.82
N ASN A 73 12.31 -15.65 5.03
CA ASN A 73 12.87 -16.37 6.18
C ASN A 73 13.24 -15.44 7.36
N THR A 74 12.88 -14.15 7.31
CA THR A 74 13.22 -13.14 8.32
C THR A 74 11.97 -12.55 8.98
N GLY A 75 12.15 -11.81 10.07
CA GLY A 75 11.07 -11.15 10.83
C GLY A 75 10.25 -10.16 10.00
N ASN A 76 10.87 -9.55 8.98
CA ASN A 76 10.22 -8.64 8.03
C ASN A 76 9.47 -9.37 6.90
N GLY A 77 9.54 -10.70 6.85
CA GLY A 77 8.90 -11.56 5.84
C GLY A 77 7.85 -12.47 6.45
N LEU A 78 7.97 -13.79 6.21
CA LEU A 78 6.98 -14.79 6.64
C LEU A 78 7.40 -15.52 7.92
N ASN A 79 8.58 -15.22 8.48
CA ASN A 79 9.09 -15.86 9.68
C ASN A 79 8.88 -14.95 10.90
N SER A 80 7.73 -15.09 11.58
CA SER A 80 7.40 -14.29 12.76
C SER A 80 8.28 -14.55 13.98
N GLU A 81 9.11 -15.59 13.97
CA GLU A 81 9.96 -15.97 15.11
C GLU A 81 11.34 -15.28 15.09
N ASP A 82 11.69 -14.60 14.00
CA ASP A 82 12.93 -13.83 13.88
C ASP A 82 12.69 -12.34 14.18
N THR A 83 13.75 -11.61 14.53
CA THR A 83 13.65 -10.15 14.66
C THR A 83 13.64 -9.50 13.27
N ASN A 84 13.22 -8.23 13.18
CA ASN A 84 13.21 -7.46 11.93
C ASN A 84 14.55 -7.55 11.17
N PHE A 85 15.66 -7.45 11.90
CA PHE A 85 17.02 -7.40 11.32
C PHE A 85 17.82 -8.71 11.47
N GLY A 86 17.31 -9.69 12.22
CA GLY A 86 18.09 -10.84 12.70
C GLY A 86 18.71 -11.67 11.57
N GLY A 87 17.87 -12.37 10.80
CA GLY A 87 18.32 -13.20 9.69
C GLY A 87 19.05 -12.41 8.61
N LEU A 88 18.61 -11.18 8.34
CA LEU A 88 19.23 -10.28 7.38
C LEU A 88 20.70 -10.00 7.72
N THR A 89 20.96 -9.54 8.96
CA THR A 89 22.31 -9.17 9.43
C THR A 89 23.20 -10.39 9.62
N ARG A 90 22.67 -11.50 10.16
CA ARG A 90 23.40 -12.78 10.24
C ARG A 90 23.83 -13.29 8.88
N GLY A 91 23.05 -13.03 7.83
CA GLY A 91 23.35 -13.42 6.47
C GLY A 91 24.27 -12.46 5.71
N LYS A 92 24.74 -11.36 6.31
CA LYS A 92 25.57 -10.36 5.63
C LYS A 92 26.81 -11.00 4.97
N THR A 93 27.10 -10.56 3.75
CA THR A 93 28.31 -10.93 2.99
C THR A 93 29.09 -9.66 2.59
N ASP A 94 30.31 -9.84 2.08
CA ASP A 94 31.10 -8.74 1.52
C ASP A 94 30.75 -8.43 0.04
N ALA A 95 29.88 -9.23 -0.58
CA ALA A 95 29.49 -9.03 -1.97
C ALA A 95 28.59 -7.79 -2.10
N LEU A 96 28.91 -6.89 -3.03
CA LEU A 96 28.11 -5.70 -3.29
C LEU A 96 26.98 -5.99 -4.27
N VAL A 97 25.86 -5.29 -4.10
CA VAL A 97 24.73 -5.26 -5.04
C VAL A 97 24.59 -3.84 -5.58
N PRO A 98 25.36 -3.45 -6.61
CA PRO A 98 25.42 -2.07 -7.09
C PRO A 98 24.09 -1.56 -7.67
N ASP A 99 23.22 -2.47 -8.10
CA ASP A 99 21.91 -2.16 -8.67
C ASP A 99 20.78 -2.11 -7.62
N ALA A 100 21.09 -2.32 -6.34
CA ALA A 100 20.13 -2.27 -5.24
C ALA A 100 19.86 -0.82 -4.81
N TRP A 101 19.03 -0.13 -5.59
CA TRP A 101 18.63 1.24 -5.30
C TRP A 101 17.26 1.59 -5.91
N GLY A 102 16.59 2.59 -5.34
CA GLY A 102 15.23 3.02 -5.70
C GLY A 102 14.15 2.32 -4.88
N GLY A 103 12.90 2.42 -5.35
CA GLY A 103 11.73 1.93 -4.63
C GLY A 103 11.20 2.90 -3.58
N TYR A 104 10.08 2.53 -2.96
CA TYR A 104 9.48 3.30 -1.87
C TYR A 104 10.06 2.87 -0.53
N MET A 105 10.56 3.85 0.23
CA MET A 105 10.76 3.73 1.67
C MET A 105 9.40 3.45 2.30
N ASP A 106 9.25 2.37 3.07
CA ASP A 106 7.93 1.88 3.49
C ASP A 106 7.16 2.92 4.30
N ALA A 107 7.84 3.44 5.32
CA ALA A 107 7.18 4.07 6.44
C ALA A 107 7.97 5.30 6.93
N GLY A 108 8.04 5.45 8.25
CA GLY A 108 8.86 6.49 8.86
C GLY A 108 10.36 6.21 8.73
N ASP A 109 10.72 4.94 8.66
CA ASP A 109 12.03 4.41 8.32
C ASP A 109 12.20 4.24 6.80
N TRP A 110 13.25 3.54 6.39
CA TRP A 110 13.77 3.62 5.04
C TRP A 110 13.83 2.28 4.32
N ASP A 111 13.15 1.24 4.79
CA ASP A 111 13.19 -0.08 4.17
C ASP A 111 12.45 -0.14 2.82
N ARG A 112 12.85 -1.08 1.96
CA ARG A 112 12.26 -1.30 0.63
C ARG A 112 11.99 -2.79 0.44
N ARG A 113 10.83 -3.29 0.86
CA ARG A 113 10.46 -4.71 0.83
C ARG A 113 9.49 -5.04 -0.31
N ILE A 114 9.59 -6.27 -0.83
CA ILE A 114 8.87 -6.69 -2.05
C ILE A 114 7.35 -6.48 -1.97
N GLN A 115 6.78 -6.55 -0.77
CA GLN A 115 5.36 -6.33 -0.50
C GLN A 115 4.90 -4.91 -0.90
N HIS A 116 5.81 -3.93 -1.00
CA HIS A 116 5.51 -2.56 -1.45
C HIS A 116 5.01 -2.53 -2.90
N LEU A 117 5.23 -3.60 -3.69
CA LEU A 117 4.62 -3.77 -5.01
C LEU A 117 3.08 -3.84 -4.98
N ALA A 118 2.45 -4.00 -3.81
CA ALA A 118 1.02 -3.79 -3.65
C ALA A 118 0.56 -2.41 -4.15
N VAL A 119 1.40 -1.38 -3.98
CA VAL A 119 1.17 -0.03 -4.55
C VAL A 119 1.08 -0.12 -6.07
N SER A 120 2.09 -0.71 -6.71
CA SER A 120 2.16 -0.86 -8.16
C SER A 120 0.95 -1.62 -8.73
N LEU A 121 0.51 -2.69 -8.05
CA LEU A 121 -0.69 -3.45 -8.45
C LEU A 121 -1.94 -2.57 -8.46
N TYR A 122 -2.19 -1.78 -7.41
CA TYR A 122 -3.38 -0.92 -7.31
C TYR A 122 -3.35 0.27 -8.28
N LEU A 123 -2.20 0.90 -8.46
CA LEU A 123 -2.06 2.01 -9.41
C LEU A 123 -2.26 1.56 -10.85
N LEU A 124 -1.68 0.41 -11.24
CA LEU A 124 -1.92 -0.19 -12.56
C LEU A 124 -3.38 -0.62 -12.74
N GLU A 125 -4.02 -1.13 -11.69
CA GLU A 125 -5.43 -1.51 -11.76
C GLU A 125 -6.35 -0.30 -12.00
N LEU A 126 -6.07 0.83 -11.35
CA LEU A 126 -6.77 2.09 -11.61
C LEU A 126 -6.59 2.54 -13.07
N ALA A 127 -5.37 2.46 -13.60
CA ALA A 127 -5.07 2.80 -14.99
C ALA A 127 -5.71 1.83 -16.00
N GLU A 128 -5.93 0.56 -15.63
CA GLU A 128 -6.68 -0.41 -16.44
C GLU A 128 -8.19 -0.13 -16.42
N LEU A 129 -8.74 0.20 -15.25
CA LEU A 129 -10.19 0.43 -15.08
C LEU A 129 -10.64 1.76 -15.68
N PHE A 130 -9.80 2.80 -15.61
CA PHE A 130 -10.14 4.15 -16.05
C PHE A 130 -9.03 4.79 -16.89
N PRO A 131 -8.64 4.20 -18.03
CA PRO A 131 -7.50 4.66 -18.83
C PRO A 131 -7.66 6.13 -19.27
N ASP A 132 -8.86 6.53 -19.69
CA ASP A 132 -9.12 7.90 -20.13
C ASP A 132 -8.93 8.91 -19.00
N TYR A 133 -9.47 8.63 -17.81
CA TYR A 133 -9.33 9.54 -16.67
C TYR A 133 -7.86 9.71 -16.28
N PHE A 134 -7.15 8.61 -16.09
CA PHE A 134 -5.76 8.65 -15.62
C PHE A 134 -4.76 9.15 -16.67
N SER A 135 -5.09 9.06 -17.97
CA SER A 135 -4.27 9.70 -19.02
C SER A 135 -4.16 11.22 -18.89
N ARG A 136 -5.04 11.86 -18.10
CA ARG A 136 -5.09 13.32 -17.89
C ARG A 136 -4.74 13.74 -16.46
N VAL A 137 -4.52 12.78 -15.56
CA VAL A 137 -4.18 13.09 -14.17
C VAL A 137 -2.70 13.39 -14.09
N SER A 138 -2.37 14.63 -13.72
CA SER A 138 -1.02 15.02 -13.34
C SER A 138 -0.83 14.84 -11.84
N LEU A 139 0.15 14.04 -11.47
CA LEU A 139 0.72 13.95 -10.14
C LEU A 139 1.92 14.89 -9.98
N ASN A 140 2.36 15.63 -11.01
CA ASN A 140 3.48 16.59 -10.97
C ASN A 140 4.75 15.92 -10.43
N LEU A 141 5.14 14.89 -11.17
CA LEU A 141 6.32 14.07 -11.01
C LEU A 141 7.40 14.56 -11.99
N PRO A 142 8.68 14.24 -11.76
CA PRO A 142 9.73 14.44 -12.76
C PRO A 142 9.38 13.81 -14.12
N GLU A 143 8.63 12.70 -14.10
CA GLU A 143 8.20 11.97 -15.29
C GLU A 143 6.99 12.58 -16.01
N SER A 144 6.30 13.60 -15.49
CA SER A 144 4.99 14.04 -16.01
C SER A 144 4.95 14.51 -17.47
N ASN A 145 6.11 14.68 -18.12
CA ASN A 145 6.23 15.10 -19.51
C ASN A 145 6.89 14.04 -20.40
N ASP A 146 7.04 12.80 -19.92
CA ASP A 146 7.68 11.71 -20.66
C ASP A 146 6.73 10.94 -21.61
N GLY A 147 5.43 11.24 -21.56
CA GLY A 147 4.39 10.64 -22.39
C GLY A 147 3.65 9.46 -21.74
N LEU A 148 4.11 8.98 -20.58
CA LEU A 148 3.43 7.96 -19.79
C LEU A 148 2.52 8.62 -18.74
N PRO A 149 1.30 8.11 -18.50
CA PRO A 149 0.45 8.64 -17.43
C PRO A 149 1.14 8.54 -16.07
N ASP A 150 1.13 9.62 -15.29
CA ASP A 150 1.82 9.71 -14.00
C ASP A 150 1.51 8.56 -13.04
N ILE A 151 0.25 8.09 -13.01
CA ILE A 151 -0.16 6.95 -12.16
C ILE A 151 0.62 5.67 -12.52
N VAL A 152 0.96 5.50 -13.80
CA VAL A 152 1.75 4.38 -14.31
C VAL A 152 3.23 4.63 -14.06
N SER A 153 3.74 5.84 -14.32
CA SER A 153 5.14 6.19 -13.99
C SER A 153 5.44 5.94 -12.50
N GLU A 154 4.53 6.36 -11.61
CA GLU A 154 4.61 6.05 -10.18
C GLU A 154 4.57 4.52 -9.94
N ALA A 155 3.63 3.80 -10.55
CA ALA A 155 3.57 2.34 -10.39
C ALA A 155 4.86 1.62 -10.82
N LEU A 156 5.50 2.08 -11.90
CA LEU A 156 6.72 1.50 -12.43
C LEU A 156 7.95 1.82 -11.57
N PHE A 157 7.97 2.94 -10.85
CA PHE A 157 9.15 3.37 -10.07
C PHE A 157 9.68 2.29 -9.12
N THR A 158 8.79 1.71 -8.30
CA THR A 158 9.15 0.64 -7.36
C THR A 158 9.33 -0.70 -8.05
N LEU A 159 8.55 -0.99 -9.09
CA LEU A 159 8.75 -2.19 -9.90
C LEU A 159 10.16 -2.25 -10.52
N ASP A 160 10.67 -1.11 -10.97
CA ASP A 160 11.98 -1.00 -11.58
C ASP A 160 13.13 -1.26 -10.60
N CYS A 161 12.94 -0.94 -9.31
CA CYS A 161 13.87 -1.33 -8.25
C CYS A 161 14.07 -2.86 -8.21
N TYR A 162 12.98 -3.62 -8.22
CA TYR A 162 13.06 -5.08 -8.19
C TYR A 162 13.52 -5.69 -9.51
N ARG A 163 13.21 -5.05 -10.65
CA ARG A 163 13.77 -5.46 -11.95
C ARG A 163 15.29 -5.36 -11.96
N ARG A 164 15.85 -4.27 -11.43
CA ARG A 164 17.30 -4.09 -11.27
C ARG A 164 17.92 -5.13 -10.35
N MET A 165 17.20 -5.54 -9.32
CA MET A 165 17.63 -6.57 -8.38
C MET A 165 17.31 -8.01 -8.82
N GLN A 166 16.91 -8.23 -10.07
CA GLN A 166 16.76 -9.57 -10.64
C GLN A 166 18.12 -10.21 -10.92
N THR A 167 18.36 -11.42 -10.42
CA THR A 167 19.61 -12.14 -10.66
C THR A 167 19.70 -12.65 -12.11
N PRO A 168 20.90 -13.02 -12.60
CA PRO A 168 21.07 -13.64 -13.91
C PRO A 168 20.24 -14.93 -14.11
N GLU A 169 19.95 -15.66 -13.03
CA GLU A 169 19.12 -16.87 -13.04
C GLU A 169 17.62 -16.55 -13.07
N GLY A 170 17.22 -15.33 -12.73
CA GLY A 170 15.83 -14.85 -12.79
C GLY A 170 15.22 -14.55 -11.42
N GLY A 171 15.84 -15.00 -10.33
CA GLY A 171 15.34 -14.77 -8.97
C GLY A 171 15.33 -13.30 -8.57
N ILE A 172 14.37 -12.91 -7.74
CA ILE A 172 14.19 -11.52 -7.29
C ILE A 172 14.56 -11.40 -5.84
N ARG A 173 15.49 -10.48 -5.53
CA ARG A 173 15.85 -10.15 -4.13
C ARG A 173 14.66 -9.59 -3.37
N GLY A 174 14.58 -9.93 -2.09
CA GLY A 174 13.45 -9.54 -1.24
C GLY A 174 13.31 -8.04 -0.96
N GLY A 175 14.37 -7.26 -1.13
CA GLY A 175 14.37 -5.84 -0.79
C GLY A 175 15.72 -5.31 -0.35
N ILE A 176 15.69 -4.10 0.20
CA ILE A 176 16.84 -3.41 0.77
C ILE A 176 16.46 -2.88 2.15
N GLU A 177 17.33 -3.08 3.13
CA GLU A 177 17.07 -2.78 4.53
C GLU A 177 18.38 -2.42 5.24
N SER A 178 18.33 -1.48 6.17
CA SER A 178 19.48 -1.12 7.00
C SER A 178 19.67 -2.16 8.10
N SER A 179 20.86 -2.26 8.69
CA SER A 179 21.13 -3.29 9.71
C SER A 179 20.37 -3.11 11.02
N GLU A 180 19.72 -1.95 11.22
CA GLU A 180 18.90 -1.60 12.37
C GLU A 180 17.94 -0.45 12.00
N HIS A 181 17.06 -0.05 12.93
CA HIS A 181 16.26 1.16 12.78
C HIS A 181 17.15 2.41 12.66
N PRO A 182 16.66 3.48 11.99
CA PRO A 182 17.43 4.70 11.79
C PRO A 182 17.97 5.28 13.11
N ARG A 183 19.23 5.72 13.08
CA ARG A 183 19.86 6.32 14.24
C ARG A 183 19.24 7.69 14.56
N GLU A 184 19.16 7.99 15.85
CA GLU A 184 18.67 9.28 16.32
C GLU A 184 19.52 10.42 15.73
N GLY A 185 18.87 11.38 15.09
CA GLY A 185 19.50 12.54 14.47
C GLY A 185 19.90 12.36 13.00
N GLU A 186 19.74 11.17 12.42
CA GLU A 186 20.07 10.92 11.01
C GLU A 186 18.85 11.06 10.10
N CYS A 187 19.05 11.69 8.94
CA CYS A 187 18.14 11.61 7.81
C CYS A 187 18.58 10.51 6.81
N SER A 188 17.71 10.10 5.90
CA SER A 188 17.96 8.99 4.95
C SER A 188 19.18 9.18 4.04
N TRP A 189 19.58 10.43 3.77
CA TRP A 189 20.79 10.75 3.00
C TRP A 189 22.07 10.76 3.84
N GLN A 190 21.98 10.45 5.12
CA GLN A 190 23.07 10.41 6.10
C GLN A 190 23.21 9.04 6.76
N GLU A 191 22.50 8.02 6.24
CA GLU A 191 22.49 6.66 6.78
C GLU A 191 23.91 6.15 7.06
N SER A 192 24.20 5.87 8.32
CA SER A 192 25.50 5.40 8.77
C SER A 192 25.53 3.89 9.09
N LEU A 193 24.38 3.21 9.03
CA LEU A 193 24.28 1.76 9.19
C LEU A 193 24.72 1.00 7.93
N ASP A 194 24.99 -0.29 8.10
CA ASP A 194 25.16 -1.18 6.96
C ASP A 194 23.84 -1.28 6.19
N VAL A 195 23.87 -1.07 4.87
CA VAL A 195 22.71 -1.25 4.00
C VAL A 195 22.82 -2.62 3.32
N LEU A 196 21.78 -3.43 3.44
CA LEU A 196 21.78 -4.83 3.05
C LEU A 196 20.67 -5.14 2.03
N ALA A 197 20.99 -5.91 1.00
CA ALA A 197 20.01 -6.46 0.06
C ALA A 197 19.76 -7.94 0.38
N TYR A 198 18.49 -8.32 0.58
CA TYR A 198 18.10 -9.71 0.83
C TYR A 198 18.54 -10.63 -0.34
N ALA A 199 18.66 -11.93 -0.05
CA ALA A 199 18.85 -12.95 -1.09
C ALA A 199 17.61 -13.06 -2.00
N PRO A 200 17.74 -13.58 -3.24
CA PRO A 200 16.58 -13.95 -4.04
C PRO A 200 15.74 -15.03 -3.33
N GLY A 201 14.41 -14.91 -3.41
CA GLY A 201 13.48 -15.84 -2.78
C GLY A 201 12.26 -16.12 -3.64
N VAL A 202 11.62 -17.29 -3.46
CA VAL A 202 10.44 -17.65 -4.26
C VAL A 202 9.27 -16.70 -4.01
N TRP A 203 9.08 -16.29 -2.75
CA TRP A 203 8.03 -15.34 -2.37
C TRP A 203 8.18 -13.99 -3.09
N SER A 204 9.39 -13.42 -3.06
CA SER A 204 9.67 -12.15 -3.73
C SER A 204 9.60 -12.26 -5.25
N SER A 205 10.01 -13.40 -5.80
CA SER A 205 9.93 -13.66 -7.24
C SER A 205 8.50 -13.78 -7.74
N TYR A 206 7.59 -14.37 -6.96
CA TYR A 206 6.16 -14.40 -7.32
C TYR A 206 5.48 -13.02 -7.20
N TRP A 207 5.75 -12.26 -6.13
CA TRP A 207 5.30 -10.86 -6.02
C TRP A 207 5.69 -10.02 -7.24
N TYR A 208 6.96 -10.10 -7.63
CA TYR A 208 7.48 -9.40 -8.79
C TYR A 208 6.85 -9.91 -10.08
N ALA A 209 6.78 -11.22 -10.29
CA ALA A 209 6.23 -11.79 -11.52
C ALA A 209 4.78 -11.37 -11.77
N ALA A 210 3.95 -11.36 -10.72
CA ALA A 210 2.58 -10.85 -10.79
C ALA A 210 2.54 -9.39 -11.25
N THR A 211 3.34 -8.53 -10.61
CA THR A 211 3.33 -7.08 -10.84
C THR A 211 3.91 -6.72 -12.20
N ALA A 212 5.04 -7.33 -12.58
CA ALA A 212 5.68 -7.16 -13.88
C ALA A 212 4.79 -7.67 -15.03
N ALA A 213 4.06 -8.77 -14.82
CA ALA A 213 3.09 -9.26 -15.80
C ALA A 213 1.93 -8.28 -16.04
N ARG A 214 1.40 -7.67 -14.97
CA ARG A 214 0.38 -6.63 -15.06
C ARG A 214 0.91 -5.39 -15.79
N ALA A 215 2.11 -4.93 -15.44
CA ALA A 215 2.76 -3.79 -16.09
C ALA A 215 2.97 -4.06 -17.59
N ALA A 216 3.52 -5.22 -17.95
CA ALA A 216 3.75 -5.62 -19.34
C ALA A 216 2.46 -5.61 -20.17
N ARG A 217 1.36 -6.14 -19.62
CA ARG A 217 0.05 -6.14 -20.31
C ARG A 217 -0.47 -4.71 -20.54
N TRP A 218 -0.37 -3.84 -19.55
CA TRP A 218 -0.83 -2.46 -19.69
C TRP A 218 0.00 -1.69 -20.74
N LEU A 219 1.31 -1.90 -20.73
CA LEU A 219 2.28 -1.25 -21.62
C LEU A 219 2.26 -1.80 -23.06
N GLU A 220 1.75 -3.00 -23.31
CA GLU A 220 1.88 -3.70 -24.61
C GLU A 220 1.45 -2.87 -25.83
N THR A 221 0.40 -2.05 -25.67
CA THR A 221 -0.15 -1.20 -26.74
C THR A 221 0.36 0.23 -26.70
N ARG A 222 1.21 0.58 -25.73
CA ARG A 222 1.62 1.95 -25.41
C ARG A 222 3.13 2.14 -25.49
N GLU A 223 3.87 1.25 -24.83
CA GLU A 223 5.32 1.21 -24.72
C GLU A 223 5.84 -0.22 -25.00
N PRO A 224 5.79 -0.70 -26.26
CA PRO A 224 6.01 -2.11 -26.57
C PRO A 224 7.40 -2.63 -26.22
N VAL A 225 8.43 -1.76 -26.28
CA VAL A 225 9.80 -2.13 -25.88
C VAL A 225 9.87 -2.38 -24.38
N GLN A 226 9.34 -1.47 -23.58
CA GLN A 226 9.29 -1.61 -22.13
C GLN A 226 8.38 -2.77 -21.70
N ALA A 227 7.26 -2.97 -22.39
CA ALA A 227 6.36 -4.10 -22.20
C ALA A 227 7.09 -5.43 -22.39
N LYS A 228 7.89 -5.55 -23.46
CA LYS A 228 8.71 -6.74 -23.72
C LYS A 228 9.72 -6.99 -22.58
N THR A 229 10.39 -5.94 -22.11
CA THR A 229 11.33 -6.03 -20.98
C THR A 229 10.66 -6.58 -19.71
N TYR A 230 9.50 -6.04 -19.32
CA TYR A 230 8.78 -6.56 -18.15
C TYR A 230 8.22 -7.96 -18.38
N ARG A 231 7.73 -8.28 -19.58
CA ARG A 231 7.22 -9.62 -19.92
C ARG A 231 8.31 -10.68 -19.75
N GLU A 232 9.49 -10.45 -20.33
CA GLU A 232 10.62 -11.39 -20.24
C GLU A 232 11.13 -11.51 -18.79
N SER A 233 11.22 -10.40 -18.08
CA SER A 233 11.64 -10.39 -16.68
C SER A 233 10.63 -11.10 -15.76
N ALA A 234 9.33 -10.91 -15.96
CA ALA A 234 8.27 -11.59 -15.21
C ALA A 234 8.33 -13.12 -15.40
N LEU A 235 8.51 -13.56 -16.65
CA LEU A 235 8.63 -14.99 -16.98
C LEU A 235 9.86 -15.62 -16.33
N ARG A 236 11.02 -14.95 -16.40
CA ARG A 236 12.25 -15.42 -15.74
C ARG A 236 12.09 -15.54 -14.22
N ALA A 237 11.43 -14.56 -13.58
CA ALA A 237 11.18 -14.60 -12.14
C ALA A 237 10.26 -15.76 -11.74
N ALA A 238 9.17 -15.97 -12.49
CA ALA A 238 8.26 -17.07 -12.21
C ALA A 238 8.90 -18.43 -12.49
N ASP A 239 9.62 -18.58 -13.61
CA ASP A 239 10.30 -19.83 -13.96
C ASP A 239 11.40 -20.18 -12.93
N TRP A 240 12.15 -19.19 -12.45
CA TRP A 240 13.09 -19.38 -11.35
C TRP A 240 12.38 -19.81 -10.06
N ALA A 241 11.26 -19.16 -9.71
CA ALA A 241 10.52 -19.48 -8.50
C ALA A 241 9.92 -20.90 -8.53
N GLU A 242 9.38 -21.33 -9.68
CA GLU A 242 8.86 -22.69 -9.86
C GLU A 242 9.97 -23.75 -9.78
N LEU A 243 11.19 -23.42 -10.20
CA LEU A 243 12.36 -24.30 -10.09
C LEU A 243 12.87 -24.42 -8.63
N GLU A 244 12.88 -23.32 -7.88
CA GLU A 244 13.39 -23.31 -6.50
C GLU A 244 12.36 -23.80 -5.48
N LEU A 245 11.07 -23.63 -5.73
CA LEU A 245 10.00 -23.95 -4.77
C LEU A 245 10.05 -25.40 -4.24
N PRO A 246 10.24 -26.45 -5.07
CA PRO A 246 10.34 -27.83 -4.58
C PRO A 246 11.52 -28.08 -3.64
N LYS A 247 12.57 -27.24 -3.68
CA LYS A 247 13.77 -27.38 -2.86
C LYS A 247 13.58 -26.92 -1.42
N LEU A 248 12.50 -26.19 -1.13
CA LEU A 248 12.22 -25.67 0.22
C LEU A 248 11.75 -26.74 1.20
N GLY A 249 11.43 -27.95 0.73
CA GLY A 249 10.96 -29.05 1.60
C GLY A 249 9.53 -28.85 2.12
N GLY A 250 8.80 -27.86 1.58
CA GLY A 250 7.45 -27.48 1.99
C GLY A 250 7.34 -25.97 2.14
N VAL A 251 6.11 -25.45 2.07
CA VAL A 251 5.82 -24.07 2.46
C VAL A 251 4.58 -24.10 3.33
N GLU A 252 4.69 -23.54 4.53
CA GLU A 252 3.55 -23.39 5.42
C GLU A 252 2.48 -22.51 4.78
N PRO A 253 1.20 -22.91 4.83
CA PRO A 253 0.10 -22.04 4.46
C PRO A 253 0.11 -20.80 5.35
N HIS A 254 0.22 -19.63 4.72
CA HIS A 254 0.11 -18.34 5.37
C HIS A 254 -0.62 -17.37 4.45
N GLU A 255 -1.42 -16.48 5.04
CA GLU A 255 -2.05 -15.41 4.27
C GLU A 255 -1.02 -14.51 3.59
N GLY A 256 -1.18 -14.27 2.30
CA GLY A 256 -0.16 -13.52 1.55
C GLY A 256 1.21 -14.21 1.54
N GLY A 257 1.26 -15.50 1.89
CA GLY A 257 2.45 -16.34 1.82
C GLY A 257 2.73 -16.83 0.41
N VAL A 258 3.70 -17.72 0.26
CA VAL A 258 4.16 -18.21 -1.05
C VAL A 258 3.02 -18.80 -1.89
N GLY A 259 2.09 -19.54 -1.29
CA GLY A 259 0.96 -20.14 -2.00
C GLY A 259 0.05 -19.10 -2.68
N ASP A 260 -0.35 -18.07 -1.94
CA ASP A 260 -1.20 -16.99 -2.47
C ASP A 260 -0.46 -16.17 -3.54
N LEU A 261 0.83 -15.92 -3.37
CA LEU A 261 1.59 -15.16 -4.38
C LEU A 261 1.90 -15.98 -5.62
N ARG A 262 2.13 -17.28 -5.48
CA ARG A 262 2.22 -18.21 -6.62
C ARG A 262 0.91 -18.22 -7.40
N ASN A 263 -0.23 -18.23 -6.71
CA ASN A 263 -1.55 -18.13 -7.34
C ASN A 263 -1.71 -16.80 -8.10
N LEU A 264 -1.24 -15.68 -7.52
CA LEU A 264 -1.41 -14.35 -8.12
C LEU A 264 -0.53 -14.19 -9.36
N ALA A 265 0.72 -14.63 -9.27
CA ALA A 265 1.66 -14.65 -10.39
C ALA A 265 1.10 -15.51 -11.53
N ALA A 266 0.56 -16.69 -11.22
CA ALA A 266 -0.05 -17.57 -12.21
C ALA A 266 -1.27 -16.92 -12.89
N ALA A 267 -2.15 -16.25 -12.15
CA ALA A 267 -3.29 -15.54 -12.73
C ALA A 267 -2.85 -14.41 -13.69
N GLU A 268 -1.88 -13.58 -13.28
CA GLU A 268 -1.39 -12.47 -14.09
C GLU A 268 -0.61 -12.95 -15.33
N LEU A 269 0.23 -13.97 -15.18
CA LEU A 269 0.98 -14.56 -16.29
C LEU A 269 0.07 -15.29 -17.26
N TYR A 270 -1.00 -15.93 -16.78
CA TYR A 270 -2.02 -16.51 -17.65
C TYR A 270 -2.69 -15.42 -18.49
N ARG A 271 -3.16 -14.33 -17.86
CA ARG A 271 -3.72 -13.17 -18.60
C ARG A 271 -2.73 -12.53 -19.57
N LEU A 272 -1.45 -12.45 -19.21
CA LEU A 272 -0.42 -11.85 -20.06
C LEU A 272 -0.05 -12.72 -21.27
N THR A 273 -0.07 -14.04 -21.12
CA THR A 273 0.57 -14.95 -22.10
C THR A 273 -0.40 -15.90 -22.80
N GLY A 274 -1.58 -16.13 -22.25
CA GLY A 274 -2.51 -17.16 -22.73
C GLY A 274 -2.01 -18.61 -22.53
N LYS A 275 -0.83 -18.82 -21.94
CA LYS A 275 -0.23 -20.16 -21.82
C LYS A 275 -0.93 -20.98 -20.74
N GLU A 276 -1.42 -22.15 -21.13
CA GLU A 276 -2.19 -23.07 -20.27
C GLU A 276 -1.48 -23.43 -18.96
N ARG A 277 -0.15 -23.59 -18.98
CA ARG A 277 0.64 -23.92 -17.78
C ARG A 277 0.34 -23.01 -16.59
N TRP A 278 0.10 -21.72 -16.82
CA TRP A 278 -0.17 -20.77 -15.76
C TRP A 278 -1.59 -20.90 -15.23
N ASN A 279 -2.56 -21.22 -16.09
CA ASN A 279 -3.89 -21.58 -15.63
C ASN A 279 -3.88 -22.86 -14.79
N THR A 280 -3.07 -23.87 -15.17
CA THR A 280 -2.88 -25.08 -14.36
C THR A 280 -2.34 -24.76 -12.97
N VAL A 281 -1.32 -23.90 -12.86
CA VAL A 281 -0.77 -23.47 -11.56
C VAL A 281 -1.84 -22.73 -10.75
N PHE A 282 -2.60 -21.82 -11.37
CA PHE A 282 -3.69 -21.12 -10.69
C PHE A 282 -4.73 -22.09 -10.14
N LEU A 283 -5.24 -23.01 -10.96
CA LEU A 283 -6.25 -23.98 -10.55
C LEU A 283 -5.75 -24.94 -9.47
N ALA A 284 -4.47 -25.28 -9.47
CA ALA A 284 -3.85 -26.13 -8.45
C ALA A 284 -3.64 -25.44 -7.10
N THR A 285 -3.71 -24.10 -7.05
CA THR A 285 -3.39 -23.30 -5.86
C THR A 285 -4.52 -22.41 -5.37
N THR A 286 -5.64 -22.37 -6.09
CA THR A 286 -6.79 -21.54 -5.72
C THR A 286 -7.75 -22.25 -4.77
N VAL A 287 -8.32 -21.51 -3.82
CA VAL A 287 -9.40 -22.01 -2.95
C VAL A 287 -10.75 -22.03 -3.66
N PHE A 288 -10.89 -21.34 -4.81
CA PHE A 288 -12.17 -21.17 -5.51
C PHE A 288 -12.56 -22.36 -6.40
N THR A 289 -11.93 -23.52 -6.22
CA THR A 289 -12.51 -24.80 -6.66
C THR A 289 -13.79 -25.11 -5.86
N GLU A 290 -13.86 -24.62 -4.62
CA GLU A 290 -15.04 -24.70 -3.76
C GLU A 290 -15.90 -23.43 -3.90
N ALA A 291 -17.20 -23.60 -4.16
CA ALA A 291 -18.11 -22.48 -4.37
C ALA A 291 -18.35 -21.62 -3.12
N SER A 292 -18.11 -22.17 -1.93
CA SER A 292 -18.28 -21.50 -0.63
C SER A 292 -17.00 -20.87 -0.08
N ALA A 293 -15.89 -20.94 -0.80
CA ALA A 293 -14.62 -20.40 -0.34
C ALA A 293 -14.68 -18.88 -0.16
N SER A 294 -14.20 -18.40 0.99
CA SER A 294 -14.03 -16.96 1.23
C SER A 294 -12.75 -16.45 0.56
N LEU A 295 -12.74 -15.16 0.22
CA LEU A 295 -11.54 -14.50 -0.31
C LEU A 295 -10.35 -14.53 0.66
N TYR A 296 -10.65 -14.63 1.95
CA TYR A 296 -9.70 -14.47 3.03
C TYR A 296 -10.05 -15.36 4.22
N GLN A 297 -9.04 -15.96 4.84
CA GLN A 297 -9.16 -16.69 6.10
C GLN A 297 -7.81 -16.66 6.84
N TRP A 298 -7.74 -15.99 8.00
CA TRP A 298 -6.55 -16.02 8.86
C TRP A 298 -6.34 -17.41 9.50
N PRO A 299 -5.12 -17.96 9.56
CA PRO A 299 -3.90 -17.53 8.86
C PRO A 299 -3.71 -18.25 7.51
N LYS A 300 -4.74 -18.86 6.93
CA LYS A 300 -4.64 -19.82 5.82
C LYS A 300 -4.36 -19.17 4.45
N HIS A 301 -5.14 -18.16 4.06
CA HIS A 301 -5.06 -17.59 2.72
C HIS A 301 -5.66 -16.18 2.63
N ASN A 302 -5.15 -15.42 1.66
CA ASN A 302 -5.66 -14.15 1.17
C ASN A 302 -5.61 -14.13 -0.37
N GLN A 303 -6.70 -14.57 -0.99
CA GLN A 303 -6.85 -14.65 -2.45
C GLN A 303 -7.74 -13.54 -3.03
N ARG A 304 -7.77 -12.36 -2.40
CA ARG A 304 -8.54 -11.19 -2.87
C ARG A 304 -8.12 -10.70 -4.26
N ASP A 305 -6.83 -10.43 -4.45
CA ASP A 305 -6.30 -9.95 -5.73
C ASP A 305 -6.32 -11.05 -6.79
N ASN A 306 -6.03 -12.28 -6.38
CA ASN A 306 -6.10 -13.50 -7.17
C ASN A 306 -7.47 -13.68 -7.84
N ALA A 307 -8.54 -13.67 -7.04
CA ALA A 307 -9.92 -13.79 -7.51
C ALA A 307 -10.26 -12.69 -8.53
N TRP A 308 -9.87 -11.45 -8.23
CA TRP A 308 -10.14 -10.31 -9.11
C TRP A 308 -9.48 -10.44 -10.48
N VAL A 309 -8.21 -10.84 -10.51
CA VAL A 309 -7.47 -11.07 -11.76
C VAL A 309 -8.16 -12.17 -12.57
N TYR A 310 -8.52 -13.28 -11.94
CA TYR A 310 -9.16 -14.40 -12.64
C TYR A 310 -10.56 -14.05 -13.19
N VAL A 311 -11.37 -13.30 -12.42
CA VAL A 311 -12.68 -12.78 -12.87
C VAL A 311 -12.56 -11.94 -14.14
N ARG A 312 -11.47 -11.17 -14.29
CA ARG A 312 -11.19 -10.33 -15.46
C ARG A 312 -10.38 -11.01 -16.56
N THR A 313 -10.29 -12.34 -16.53
CA THR A 313 -9.59 -13.10 -17.57
C THR A 313 -10.56 -13.49 -18.67
N GLU A 314 -10.36 -12.94 -19.87
CA GLU A 314 -11.22 -13.15 -21.05
C GLU A 314 -10.63 -14.18 -22.04
N LEU A 315 -9.85 -15.14 -21.53
CA LEU A 315 -9.24 -16.19 -22.35
C LEU A 315 -10.20 -17.38 -22.54
N PRO A 316 -10.29 -17.97 -23.74
CA PRO A 316 -11.21 -19.09 -23.99
C PRO A 316 -11.01 -20.32 -23.10
N SER A 317 -9.79 -20.54 -22.59
CA SER A 317 -9.45 -21.67 -21.73
C SER A 317 -9.65 -21.39 -20.23
N VAL A 318 -10.25 -20.26 -19.87
CA VAL A 318 -10.53 -19.93 -18.46
C VAL A 318 -11.54 -20.93 -17.88
N ASN A 319 -11.34 -21.37 -16.64
CA ASN A 319 -12.28 -22.26 -15.99
C ASN A 319 -13.50 -21.46 -15.52
N ALA A 320 -14.62 -21.59 -16.25
CA ALA A 320 -15.84 -20.81 -16.01
C ALA A 320 -16.45 -21.03 -14.60
N THR A 321 -16.35 -22.24 -14.06
CA THR A 321 -16.84 -22.55 -12.70
C THR A 321 -16.01 -21.81 -11.66
N VAL A 322 -14.68 -21.90 -11.74
CA VAL A 322 -13.78 -21.21 -10.81
C VAL A 322 -13.90 -19.69 -10.97
N GLN A 323 -14.04 -19.19 -12.20
CA GLN A 323 -14.29 -17.77 -12.47
C GLN A 323 -15.58 -17.27 -11.82
N THR A 324 -16.65 -18.08 -11.87
CA THR A 324 -17.92 -17.79 -11.20
C THR A 324 -17.76 -17.79 -9.68
N ASN A 325 -17.02 -18.75 -9.12
CA ASN A 325 -16.75 -18.83 -7.68
C ASN A 325 -15.96 -17.62 -7.19
N CYS A 326 -14.90 -17.21 -7.91
CA CYS A 326 -14.17 -15.97 -7.64
C CYS A 326 -15.11 -14.77 -7.63
N ARG A 327 -15.98 -14.64 -8.64
CA ARG A 327 -16.95 -13.53 -8.75
C ARG A 327 -17.90 -13.49 -7.55
N ASN A 328 -18.42 -14.65 -7.13
CA ASN A 328 -19.32 -14.77 -6.00
C ASN A 328 -18.64 -14.42 -4.67
N ALA A 329 -17.39 -14.84 -4.47
CA ALA A 329 -16.62 -14.52 -3.27
C ALA A 329 -16.36 -13.00 -3.14
N ILE A 330 -16.04 -12.32 -4.26
CA ILE A 330 -15.85 -10.85 -4.28
C ILE A 330 -17.16 -10.11 -3.98
N LEU A 331 -18.28 -10.55 -4.58
CA LEU A 331 -19.61 -10.03 -4.26
C LEU A 331 -19.93 -10.16 -2.77
N GLN A 332 -19.71 -11.34 -2.19
CA GLN A 332 -20.04 -11.63 -0.81
C GLN A 332 -19.27 -10.73 0.16
N GLU A 333 -17.97 -10.51 -0.08
CA GLU A 333 -17.18 -9.59 0.75
C GLU A 333 -17.66 -8.14 0.60
N ALA A 334 -17.96 -7.69 -0.62
CA ALA A 334 -18.48 -6.34 -0.86
C ALA A 334 -19.84 -6.12 -0.19
N ASP A 335 -20.76 -7.09 -0.26
CA ASP A 335 -22.04 -7.05 0.45
C ASP A 335 -21.84 -6.96 1.96
N ALA A 336 -20.91 -7.74 2.52
CA ALA A 336 -20.58 -7.69 3.93
C ALA A 336 -20.03 -6.31 4.34
N ARG A 337 -19.13 -5.71 3.56
CA ARG A 337 -18.59 -4.35 3.81
C ARG A 337 -19.69 -3.29 3.68
N ALA A 338 -20.54 -3.35 2.65
CA ALA A 338 -21.64 -2.41 2.46
C ALA A 338 -22.66 -2.48 3.61
N ALA A 339 -22.99 -3.68 4.08
CA ALA A 339 -23.87 -3.88 5.24
C ALA A 339 -23.23 -3.35 6.54
N GLN A 340 -21.93 -3.55 6.73
CA GLN A 340 -21.21 -3.00 7.88
C GLN A 340 -21.21 -1.46 7.87
N CYS A 341 -20.94 -0.83 6.73
CA CYS A 341 -21.01 0.62 6.55
C CYS A 341 -22.35 1.20 7.05
N GLN A 342 -23.47 0.50 6.85
CA GLN A 342 -24.78 0.96 7.36
C GLN A 342 -24.97 0.81 8.87
N ARG A 343 -24.16 0.00 9.55
CA ARG A 343 -24.25 -0.23 11.00
C ARG A 343 -23.29 0.64 11.83
N THR A 344 -22.26 1.20 11.22
CA THR A 344 -21.25 2.01 11.91
C THR A 344 -21.68 3.48 11.99
N GLY A 345 -21.44 4.13 13.14
CA GLY A 345 -21.91 5.50 13.42
C GLY A 345 -21.37 6.55 12.43
N PHE A 346 -20.12 6.37 11.98
CA PHE A 346 -19.47 7.21 10.98
C PHE A 346 -19.23 6.50 9.64
N ARG A 347 -19.98 5.43 9.37
CA ARG A 347 -20.00 4.75 8.07
C ARG A 347 -18.67 4.16 7.58
N TRP A 348 -17.67 4.04 8.44
CA TRP A 348 -16.40 3.38 8.12
C TRP A 348 -16.62 1.89 7.79
N THR A 349 -15.70 1.32 7.02
CA THR A 349 -15.64 -0.10 6.68
C THR A 349 -14.31 -0.69 7.14
N LYS A 350 -14.37 -1.91 7.68
CA LYS A 350 -13.20 -2.70 8.09
C LYS A 350 -13.54 -4.19 7.99
N ASP A 351 -12.54 -5.05 7.91
CA ASP A 351 -12.81 -6.46 8.12
C ASP A 351 -13.28 -6.77 9.55
N PRO A 352 -14.40 -7.49 9.78
CA PRO A 352 -14.83 -7.85 11.13
C PRO A 352 -13.75 -8.47 12.00
N TRP A 353 -12.87 -9.33 11.44
CA TRP A 353 -11.76 -9.95 12.19
C TRP A 353 -10.60 -8.98 12.44
N MET A 354 -10.43 -7.95 11.62
CA MET A 354 -9.33 -7.00 11.77
C MET A 354 -9.51 -6.22 13.08
N PRO A 355 -8.51 -6.24 13.99
CA PRO A 355 -8.60 -5.51 15.23
C PRO A 355 -8.64 -4.00 14.95
N PRO A 356 -9.09 -3.19 15.93
CA PRO A 356 -9.11 -1.74 15.81
C PRO A 356 -7.70 -1.12 15.88
N ALA A 357 -6.84 -1.43 14.92
CA ALA A 357 -5.48 -0.92 14.78
C ALA A 357 -5.09 -0.97 13.29
N TRP A 358 -3.83 -0.67 12.95
CA TRP A 358 -3.27 -0.87 11.61
C TRP A 358 -4.14 -0.30 10.49
N SER A 359 -4.51 0.98 10.62
CA SER A 359 -5.34 1.71 9.66
C SER A 359 -6.82 1.36 9.57
N ALA A 360 -7.37 0.56 10.50
CA ALA A 360 -8.77 0.14 10.48
C ALA A 360 -9.79 1.29 10.39
N PHE A 361 -9.38 2.51 10.75
CA PHE A 361 -10.23 3.69 10.74
C PHE A 361 -9.67 4.86 9.92
N THR A 362 -8.58 4.69 9.17
CA THR A 362 -7.98 5.78 8.38
C THR A 362 -8.16 5.58 6.89
N ALA A 363 -7.78 4.42 6.36
CA ALA A 363 -8.10 4.00 5.01
C ALA A 363 -9.35 3.11 5.02
N PRO A 364 -10.34 3.34 4.15
CA PRO A 364 -11.51 2.49 4.10
C PRO A 364 -11.15 1.12 3.54
N ASP A 365 -11.69 0.07 4.15
CA ASP A 365 -11.66 -1.25 3.56
C ASP A 365 -12.70 -1.34 2.43
N ALA A 366 -12.29 -0.89 1.25
CA ALA A 366 -13.18 -0.62 0.12
C ALA A 366 -12.72 -1.22 -1.21
N VAL A 367 -11.62 -1.98 -1.25
CA VAL A 367 -11.12 -2.56 -2.52
C VAL A 367 -12.19 -3.45 -3.17
N SER A 368 -12.79 -4.37 -2.42
CA SER A 368 -13.86 -5.24 -2.93
C SER A 368 -15.13 -4.46 -3.27
N LEU A 369 -15.45 -3.38 -2.54
CA LEU A 369 -16.56 -2.48 -2.92
C LEU A 369 -16.32 -1.83 -4.29
N CYS A 370 -15.11 -1.30 -4.52
CA CYS A 370 -14.72 -0.67 -5.79
C CYS A 370 -14.77 -1.68 -6.94
N ARG A 371 -14.21 -2.88 -6.73
CA ARG A 371 -14.20 -3.96 -7.71
C ARG A 371 -15.61 -4.44 -8.07
N VAL A 372 -16.51 -4.62 -7.10
CA VAL A 372 -17.90 -5.01 -7.39
C VAL A 372 -18.69 -3.89 -8.05
N HIS A 373 -18.49 -2.64 -7.65
CA HIS A 373 -19.10 -1.51 -8.36
C HIS A 373 -18.63 -1.45 -9.81
N ALA A 374 -17.34 -1.68 -10.08
CA ALA A 374 -16.82 -1.73 -11.45
C ALA A 374 -17.42 -2.87 -12.28
N LEU A 375 -17.76 -4.01 -11.65
CA LEU A 375 -18.37 -5.15 -12.34
C LEU A 375 -19.87 -5.00 -12.57
N THR A 376 -20.58 -4.30 -11.68
CA THR A 376 -22.06 -4.32 -11.64
C THR A 376 -22.71 -2.98 -11.93
N GLY A 377 -22.01 -1.86 -11.72
CA GLY A 377 -22.59 -0.53 -11.73
C GLY A 377 -23.59 -0.26 -10.60
N ASP A 378 -23.71 -1.15 -9.61
CA ASP A 378 -24.71 -1.00 -8.54
C ASP A 378 -24.33 0.14 -7.58
N ALA A 379 -25.12 1.20 -7.61
CA ALA A 379 -24.93 2.42 -6.82
C ALA A 379 -24.87 2.19 -5.30
N ARG A 380 -25.37 1.06 -4.78
CA ARG A 380 -25.24 0.70 -3.36
C ARG A 380 -23.77 0.62 -2.94
N TYR A 381 -22.91 0.02 -3.77
CA TYR A 381 -21.49 -0.09 -3.48
C TYR A 381 -20.79 1.26 -3.62
N LEU A 382 -21.11 2.05 -4.65
CA LEU A 382 -20.58 3.41 -4.79
C LEU A 382 -20.91 4.28 -3.57
N ARG A 383 -22.15 4.21 -3.08
CA ARG A 383 -22.57 4.90 -1.86
C ARG A 383 -21.75 4.43 -0.65
N ALA A 384 -21.51 3.14 -0.51
CA ALA A 384 -20.69 2.61 0.58
C ALA A 384 -19.24 3.11 0.52
N ILE A 385 -18.63 3.15 -0.68
CA ILE A 385 -17.26 3.67 -0.87
C ILE A 385 -17.19 5.14 -0.47
N VAL A 386 -18.12 5.97 -0.97
CA VAL A 386 -18.18 7.40 -0.64
C VAL A 386 -18.28 7.61 0.87
N LEU A 387 -19.21 6.92 1.54
CA LEU A 387 -19.40 7.07 2.97
C LEU A 387 -18.21 6.56 3.80
N ALA A 388 -17.61 5.44 3.41
CA ALA A 388 -16.45 4.88 4.11
C ALA A 388 -15.23 5.81 4.03
N CYS A 389 -14.99 6.42 2.86
CA CYS A 389 -13.90 7.38 2.68
C CYS A 389 -14.05 8.65 3.52
N GLN A 390 -15.27 9.04 3.91
CA GLN A 390 -15.51 10.24 4.70
C GLN A 390 -14.85 10.17 6.09
N HIS A 391 -14.80 8.99 6.71
CA HIS A 391 -14.17 8.83 8.02
C HIS A 391 -12.68 9.23 7.98
N GLY A 392 -11.94 8.69 7.00
CA GLY A 392 -10.53 9.04 6.77
C GLY A 392 -10.29 10.51 6.43
N ALA A 393 -11.27 11.15 5.77
CA ALA A 393 -11.23 12.54 5.32
C ALA A 393 -11.70 13.57 6.37
N GLY A 394 -12.09 13.14 7.57
CA GLY A 394 -12.43 14.05 8.68
C GLY A 394 -13.88 13.97 9.17
N ALA A 395 -14.74 13.13 8.60
CA ALA A 395 -16.04 12.81 9.20
C ALA A 395 -15.86 11.73 10.28
N ASN A 396 -15.15 12.11 11.35
CA ASN A 396 -14.85 11.27 12.50
C ASN A 396 -14.91 12.12 13.79
N PRO A 397 -14.92 11.50 14.97
CA PRO A 397 -15.02 12.24 16.24
C PRO A 397 -13.98 13.34 16.44
N LEU A 398 -12.80 13.21 15.83
CA LEU A 398 -11.69 14.16 15.94
C LEU A 398 -11.74 15.30 14.93
N ASN A 399 -12.68 15.26 13.97
CA ASN A 399 -12.73 16.16 12.81
C ASN A 399 -11.37 16.25 12.09
N LEU A 400 -10.66 15.12 11.99
CA LEU A 400 -9.27 15.03 11.54
C LEU A 400 -9.18 14.26 10.23
N CYS A 401 -8.62 14.84 9.18
CA CYS A 401 -8.20 14.07 8.01
C CYS A 401 -6.88 13.37 8.33
N TYR A 402 -6.83 12.04 8.23
CA TYR A 402 -5.63 11.27 8.60
C TYR A 402 -4.52 11.29 7.53
N THR A 403 -4.68 12.10 6.48
CA THR A 403 -3.66 12.30 5.45
C THR A 403 -3.00 13.66 5.64
N THR A 404 -1.68 13.70 5.75
CA THR A 404 -0.90 14.94 5.94
C THR A 404 -1.20 15.96 4.84
N GLY A 405 -1.30 17.24 5.24
CA GLY A 405 -1.52 18.35 4.31
C GLY A 405 -2.91 18.43 3.69
N LEU A 406 -3.86 17.58 4.10
CA LEU A 406 -5.23 17.55 3.57
C LEU A 406 -6.29 17.89 4.63
N GLY A 407 -7.39 18.50 4.18
CA GLY A 407 -8.51 18.85 5.05
C GLY A 407 -8.27 20.09 5.91
N HIS A 408 -9.20 20.37 6.82
CA HIS A 408 -9.12 21.51 7.75
C HIS A 408 -8.10 21.27 8.86
N LYS A 409 -7.96 20.01 9.28
CA LYS A 409 -7.02 19.52 10.30
C LYS A 409 -6.44 18.20 9.80
N SER A 410 -5.13 18.04 9.87
CA SER A 410 -4.39 16.81 9.54
C SER A 410 -3.24 16.57 10.53
N PRO A 411 -2.66 15.36 10.56
CA PRO A 411 -1.40 15.12 11.25
C PRO A 411 -0.32 16.12 10.80
N VAL A 412 0.42 16.63 11.78
CA VAL A 412 1.60 17.49 11.60
C VAL A 412 2.84 16.89 12.25
N HIS A 413 2.68 15.81 13.03
CA HIS A 413 3.77 15.04 13.61
C HIS A 413 3.69 13.54 13.23
N PRO A 414 3.47 13.18 11.94
CA PRO A 414 3.55 11.78 11.51
C PRO A 414 4.96 11.25 11.78
N LEU A 415 5.10 9.96 12.07
CA LEU A 415 6.41 9.31 12.18
C LEU A 415 7.03 9.25 10.78
N GLN A 416 7.72 10.32 10.39
CA GLN A 416 8.51 10.44 9.17
C GLN A 416 9.84 11.08 9.54
N ILE A 417 10.89 10.25 9.58
CA ILE A 417 12.16 10.57 10.24
C ILE A 417 12.88 11.75 9.56
N ASP A 418 12.91 11.78 8.23
CA ASP A 418 13.59 12.84 7.48
C ASP A 418 13.02 14.23 7.83
N SER A 419 11.70 14.40 7.82
CA SER A 419 11.02 15.67 8.08
C SER A 419 11.26 16.13 9.52
N ARG A 420 11.30 15.18 10.47
CA ARG A 420 11.61 15.46 11.85
C ARG A 420 13.01 16.02 12.04
N TYR A 421 14.03 15.37 11.48
CA TYR A 421 15.43 15.75 11.72
C TYR A 421 15.93 16.85 10.79
N SER A 422 15.27 17.06 9.65
CA SER A 422 15.53 18.22 8.77
C SER A 422 14.75 19.48 9.15
N ASP A 423 13.96 19.43 10.23
CA ASP A 423 13.08 20.52 10.68
C ASP A 423 12.16 21.05 9.56
N GLN A 424 11.62 20.12 8.78
CA GLN A 424 10.68 20.41 7.70
C GLN A 424 9.26 19.98 8.10
N PRO A 425 8.22 20.68 7.64
CA PRO A 425 6.88 20.12 7.65
C PRO A 425 6.86 18.77 6.94
N ALA A 426 6.16 17.79 7.51
CA ALA A 426 5.98 16.51 6.85
C ALA A 426 5.35 16.70 5.45
N PRO A 427 5.79 15.94 4.43
CA PRO A 427 5.24 16.07 3.10
C PRO A 427 3.76 15.70 3.10
N ALA A 428 2.97 16.33 2.22
CA ALA A 428 1.55 16.05 2.08
C ALA A 428 1.32 14.68 1.41
N GLY A 429 0.22 14.01 1.76
CA GLY A 429 -0.16 12.73 1.14
C GLY A 429 0.17 11.47 1.96
N LEU A 430 0.83 11.61 3.11
CA LEU A 430 1.10 10.49 4.02
C LEU A 430 -0.15 10.18 4.82
N THR A 431 -0.73 9.00 4.63
CA THR A 431 -1.92 8.55 5.38
C THR A 431 -1.47 7.72 6.57
N VAL A 432 -1.69 8.19 7.79
CA VAL A 432 -1.23 7.51 9.02
C VAL A 432 -2.11 6.32 9.42
N LEU A 433 -1.60 5.44 10.27
CA LEU A 433 -2.33 4.31 10.85
C LEU A 433 -3.53 4.75 11.69
N GLY A 434 -3.41 5.87 12.40
CA GLY A 434 -4.50 6.55 13.09
C GLY A 434 -4.99 5.85 14.35
N PRO A 435 -6.31 5.87 14.64
CA PRO A 435 -6.81 5.46 15.94
C PRO A 435 -6.53 4.00 16.30
N ILE A 436 -6.20 3.76 17.57
CA ILE A 436 -5.85 2.44 18.11
C ILE A 436 -6.78 2.01 19.26
N GLY A 437 -7.18 0.74 19.28
CA GLY A 437 -7.96 0.15 20.36
C GLY A 437 -7.10 -0.19 21.57
N TYR A 438 -7.73 -0.18 22.75
CA TYR A 438 -7.06 -0.41 24.03
C TYR A 438 -6.23 -1.70 24.04
N ASP A 439 -6.81 -2.83 23.62
CA ASP A 439 -6.12 -4.13 23.66
C ASP A 439 -4.90 -4.20 22.74
N GLN A 440 -4.87 -3.39 21.68
CA GLN A 440 -3.77 -3.32 20.74
C GLN A 440 -2.69 -2.33 21.20
N GLY A 441 -3.06 -1.35 22.03
CA GLY A 441 -2.17 -0.27 22.46
C GLY A 441 -1.56 -0.45 23.86
N LYS A 442 -2.27 -1.11 24.80
CA LYS A 442 -1.98 -1.03 26.25
C LYS A 442 -0.55 -1.43 26.66
N ASP A 443 0.06 -2.34 25.90
CA ASP A 443 1.39 -2.85 26.22
C ASP A 443 2.53 -2.12 25.48
N LEU A 444 2.19 -1.27 24.51
CA LEU A 444 3.16 -0.50 23.72
C LEU A 444 3.87 0.54 24.59
N TRP A 445 5.19 0.63 24.43
CA TRP A 445 6.00 1.61 25.16
C TRP A 445 5.55 3.05 24.89
N ALA A 446 5.19 3.37 23.64
CA ALA A 446 4.74 4.70 23.23
C ALA A 446 3.38 5.04 23.86
N GLN A 447 2.48 4.06 23.95
CA GLN A 447 1.20 4.25 24.61
C GLN A 447 1.38 4.52 26.11
N LYS A 448 2.25 3.75 26.79
CA LYS A 448 2.59 3.97 28.21
C LYS A 448 3.19 5.36 28.47
N LEU A 449 3.85 5.96 27.47
CA LEU A 449 4.34 7.33 27.55
C LEU A 449 3.18 8.33 27.44
N VAL A 450 2.31 8.16 26.46
CA VAL A 450 1.15 9.03 26.22
C VAL A 450 0.13 8.96 27.37
N ASP A 451 -0.12 7.78 27.93
CA ASP A 451 -1.11 7.51 28.98
C ASP A 451 -0.93 8.38 30.24
N LYS A 452 0.32 8.78 30.54
CA LYS A 452 0.65 9.68 31.66
C LYS A 452 0.01 11.06 31.53
N HIS A 453 -0.43 11.41 30.33
CA HIS A 453 -0.97 12.73 29.97
C HIS A 453 -2.44 12.67 29.55
N LEU A 454 -3.10 11.51 29.67
CA LEU A 454 -4.50 11.32 29.25
C LEU A 454 -5.49 11.50 30.41
N PHE A 455 -6.60 12.17 30.12
CA PHE A 455 -7.81 12.15 30.95
C PHE A 455 -9.06 12.08 30.06
N PRO A 456 -9.88 11.01 30.15
CA PRO A 456 -9.72 9.84 30.99
C PRO A 456 -8.50 8.97 30.59
N SER A 457 -8.19 7.96 31.40
CA SER A 457 -7.16 6.96 31.07
C SER A 457 -7.51 6.18 29.78
N PHE A 458 -6.50 5.62 29.12
CA PHE A 458 -6.65 4.99 27.81
C PHE A 458 -7.65 3.81 27.77
N ASP A 459 -7.75 3.03 28.85
CA ASP A 459 -8.74 1.95 29.01
C ASP A 459 -10.20 2.42 28.91
N LYS A 460 -10.44 3.72 29.11
CA LYS A 460 -11.75 4.36 29.03
C LYS A 460 -11.90 5.26 27.81
N TRP A 461 -10.85 5.40 26.99
CA TRP A 461 -10.84 6.29 25.85
C TRP A 461 -11.57 5.64 24.65
N PRO A 462 -12.48 6.35 23.95
CA PRO A 462 -13.15 5.79 22.79
C PRO A 462 -12.15 5.46 21.67
N THR A 463 -12.22 4.25 21.12
CA THR A 463 -11.26 3.75 20.14
C THR A 463 -11.09 4.65 18.92
N THR A 464 -12.16 5.23 18.39
CA THR A 464 -12.09 6.11 17.20
C THR A 464 -11.60 7.53 17.52
N GLU A 465 -11.41 7.86 18.80
CA GLU A 465 -10.81 9.09 19.30
C GLU A 465 -9.36 8.87 19.76
N ALA A 466 -8.89 7.62 19.85
CA ALA A 466 -7.58 7.25 20.38
C ALA A 466 -6.46 7.48 19.36
N HIS A 467 -6.28 8.74 18.97
CA HIS A 467 -5.21 9.19 18.09
C HIS A 467 -4.52 10.41 18.70
N TRP A 468 -3.23 10.29 18.94
CA TRP A 468 -2.37 11.34 19.46
C TRP A 468 -1.26 11.60 18.45
N ASP A 469 -1.28 12.79 17.86
CA ASP A 469 -0.33 13.22 16.83
C ASP A 469 1.05 13.53 17.46
N VAL A 470 1.74 12.45 17.83
CA VAL A 470 3.04 12.45 18.49
C VAL A 470 3.93 11.50 17.70
N LEU A 471 4.97 12.06 17.07
CA LEU A 471 5.95 11.34 16.24
C LEU A 471 6.26 9.93 16.76
N TRP A 472 6.63 9.85 18.04
CA TRP A 472 7.12 8.63 18.69
C TRP A 472 6.02 7.61 19.07
N HIS A 473 4.85 7.68 18.46
CA HIS A 473 3.81 6.66 18.58
C HIS A 473 3.62 5.92 17.25
N PRO A 474 4.46 4.92 16.92
CA PRO A 474 4.47 4.28 15.60
C PRO A 474 3.09 3.74 15.22
N MET A 475 2.45 3.01 16.13
CA MET A 475 1.16 2.36 15.87
C MET A 475 -0.02 3.32 15.59
N VAL A 476 0.18 4.63 15.76
CA VAL A 476 -0.82 5.68 15.54
C VAL A 476 -0.38 6.70 14.49
N CYS A 477 0.89 7.13 14.53
CA CYS A 477 1.44 8.23 13.72
C CYS A 477 2.29 7.76 12.54
N GLU A 478 2.68 6.49 12.48
CA GLU A 478 3.34 5.92 11.31
C GLU A 478 2.34 5.72 10.17
N PHE A 479 2.88 5.41 9.00
CA PHE A 479 2.17 5.01 7.80
C PHE A 479 3.01 3.89 7.16
N THR A 480 2.41 3.08 6.30
CA THR A 480 3.20 2.26 5.38
C THR A 480 2.69 2.49 3.96
N VAL A 481 3.56 2.40 2.95
CA VAL A 481 3.16 2.65 1.56
C VAL A 481 2.14 1.62 1.10
N GLN A 482 2.25 0.37 1.55
CA GLN A 482 1.30 -0.69 1.23
C GLN A 482 -0.02 -0.57 2.02
N GLN A 483 0.02 -0.18 3.30
CA GLN A 483 -1.17 -0.01 4.14
C GLN A 483 -0.92 1.01 5.29
N PRO A 484 -1.52 2.21 5.25
CA PRO A 484 -2.80 2.49 4.59
C PRO A 484 -2.70 3.10 3.20
N MET A 485 -1.51 3.58 2.79
CA MET A 485 -1.43 4.54 1.69
C MET A 485 -1.95 3.97 0.37
N ALA A 486 -1.56 2.75 -0.03
CA ALA A 486 -2.04 2.11 -1.26
C ALA A 486 -3.56 1.96 -1.28
N ARG A 487 -4.18 1.52 -0.17
CA ARG A 487 -5.63 1.35 -0.08
C ARG A 487 -6.37 2.69 -0.14
N ASN A 488 -5.84 3.71 0.54
CA ASN A 488 -6.43 5.05 0.52
C ASN A 488 -6.33 5.67 -0.88
N ALA A 489 -5.15 5.60 -1.52
CA ALA A 489 -4.94 6.06 -2.88
C ALA A 489 -5.82 5.33 -3.89
N TYR A 490 -6.00 4.01 -3.74
CA TYR A 490 -6.90 3.21 -4.58
C TYR A 490 -8.35 3.67 -4.46
N ALA A 491 -8.88 3.81 -3.22
CA ALA A 491 -10.26 4.22 -2.99
C ALA A 491 -10.54 5.64 -3.51
N TRP A 492 -9.65 6.60 -3.25
CA TRP A 492 -9.81 7.97 -3.77
C TRP A 492 -9.62 8.06 -5.27
N GLY A 493 -8.65 7.32 -5.83
CA GLY A 493 -8.44 7.22 -7.28
C GLY A 493 -9.67 6.68 -7.99
N TYR A 494 -10.28 5.63 -7.43
CA TYR A 494 -11.53 5.08 -7.93
C TYR A 494 -12.67 6.10 -7.90
N LEU A 495 -12.90 6.75 -6.75
CA LEU A 495 -13.96 7.77 -6.60
C LEU A 495 -13.76 9.02 -7.46
N ALA A 496 -12.51 9.35 -7.80
CA ALA A 496 -12.18 10.48 -8.65
C ALA A 496 -12.42 10.16 -10.14
N ALA A 497 -12.26 8.90 -10.52
CA ALA A 497 -12.42 8.42 -11.90
C ALA A 497 -13.85 8.02 -12.27
N VAL A 498 -14.66 7.53 -11.31
CA VAL A 498 -16.07 7.19 -11.55
C VAL A 498 -16.86 8.44 -11.97
N PRO A 499 -17.56 8.42 -13.12
CA PRO A 499 -18.40 9.53 -13.58
C PRO A 499 -19.46 9.93 -12.56
N ARG A 500 -19.82 11.21 -12.51
CA ARG A 500 -20.99 11.65 -11.76
C ARG A 500 -22.23 11.26 -12.55
N GLU A 501 -23.27 10.75 -11.87
CA GLU A 501 -24.60 10.78 -12.46
C GLU A 501 -24.98 12.27 -12.60
N ALA A 502 -25.04 12.73 -13.87
CA ALA A 502 -25.21 14.11 -14.34
C ALA A 502 -23.97 15.03 -14.21
N ASP A 503 -23.21 15.14 -15.33
CA ASP A 503 -22.76 16.43 -15.86
C ASP A 503 -23.76 16.87 -16.95
#